data_AF-A0A6L8GB98-F1
#
_entry.id   AF-A0A6L8GB98-F1
#
_cell.length_a   1.000
_cell.length_b   1.000
_cell.length_c   1.000
_cell.angle_alpha   90.00
_cell.angle_beta   90.00
_cell.angle_gamma   90.00
#
_symmetry.space_group_name_H-M   'P 1'
#
loop_
_entity.id
_entity.type
_entity.pdbx_description
1 polymer ?
#
loop_
_entity_poly.entity_id
_entity_poly.type
_entity_poly.pdbx_seq_one_letter_code
_entity_poly.pdbx_strand_id
1 'polypeptide(L)' 'AGTHRQAEMESAAIIAFTSAIAAYGAFFIPKAYGTSISMTGGPAAALWCFLIFYIVCLVITWTFYTRRNAPVPC' A
#
# COMPACT_ATOMS: atom_id res chain seq x y z
N ALA A 1 17.22 25.43 -14.03
CA ALA A 1 15.75 25.61 -13.96
C ALA A 1 14.95 24.45 -14.56
N GLY A 2 15.47 23.68 -15.54
CA GLY A 2 14.72 22.58 -16.17
C GLY A 2 14.56 21.30 -15.35
N THR A 3 15.58 20.91 -14.56
CA THR A 3 15.61 19.63 -13.81
C THR A 3 14.61 19.55 -12.66
N HIS A 4 14.42 20.62 -11.89
CA HIS A 4 13.43 20.62 -10.80
C HIS A 4 12.00 20.50 -11.32
N ARG A 5 11.64 21.26 -12.36
CA ARG A 5 10.29 21.18 -12.93
C ARG A 5 9.99 19.80 -13.50
N GLN A 6 10.98 19.14 -14.12
CA GLN A 6 10.81 17.77 -14.59
C GLN A 6 10.61 16.79 -13.42
N ALA A 7 11.43 16.86 -12.37
CA ALA A 7 11.30 16.00 -11.18
C ALA A 7 9.94 16.17 -10.48
N GLU A 8 9.44 17.40 -10.38
CA GLU A 8 8.10 17.71 -9.84
C GLU A 8 6.99 17.08 -10.70
N MET A 9 7.10 17.17 -12.03
CA MET A 9 6.13 16.59 -12.96
C MET A 9 6.13 15.06 -12.90
N GLU A 10 7.31 14.43 -12.86
CA GLU A 10 7.45 12.97 -12.73
C GLU A 10 6.88 12.49 -11.38
N SER A 11 7.20 13.18 -10.29
CA SER A 11 6.67 12.87 -8.95
C SER A 11 5.15 12.99 -8.89
N ALA A 12 4.58 14.06 -9.45
CA ALA A 12 3.14 14.26 -9.50
C ALA A 12 2.43 13.14 -10.29
N ALA A 13 2.99 12.71 -11.42
CA ALA A 13 2.46 11.59 -12.20
C ALA A 13 2.49 10.28 -11.41
N ILE A 14 3.61 9.98 -10.72
CA ILE A 14 3.73 8.77 -9.89
C ILE A 14 2.70 8.76 -8.76
N ILE A 15 2.49 9.89 -8.09
CA ILE A 15 1.48 10.03 -7.03
C ILE A 15 0.07 9.81 -7.58
N ALA A 16 -0.24 10.36 -8.77
CA ALA A 16 -1.54 10.17 -9.40
C ALA A 16 -1.80 8.69 -9.76
N PHE A 17 -0.84 7.99 -10.35
CA PHE A 17 -0.99 6.56 -10.67
C PHE A 17 -1.10 5.67 -9.42
N THR A 18 -0.24 5.90 -8.42
CA THR A 18 -0.28 5.13 -7.17
C THR A 18 -1.56 5.36 -6.38
N SER A 19 -2.08 6.58 -6.36
CA SER A 19 -3.36 6.90 -5.70
C SER A 19 -4.57 6.25 -6.39
N ALA A 20 -4.58 6.16 -7.72
CA ALA A 20 -5.63 5.45 -8.46
C ALA A 20 -5.68 3.96 -8.07
N ILE A 21 -4.51 3.33 -7.87
CA ILE A 21 -4.43 1.94 -7.41
C ILE A 21 -4.89 1.83 -5.95
N ALA A 22 -4.47 2.76 -5.08
CA ALA A 22 -4.86 2.78 -3.68
C ALA A 22 -6.38 2.93 -3.49
N ALA A 23 -7.07 3.64 -4.39
CA ALA A 23 -8.51 3.82 -4.35
C ALA A 23 -9.30 2.50 -4.45
N TYR A 24 -8.77 1.47 -5.13
CA TYR A 24 -9.40 0.14 -5.16
C TYR A 24 -9.51 -0.49 -3.77
N GLY A 25 -8.65 -0.10 -2.82
CA GLY A 25 -8.71 -0.54 -1.42
C GLY A 25 -10.04 -0.19 -0.75
N ALA A 26 -10.64 0.96 -1.08
CA ALA A 26 -11.90 1.41 -0.48
C ALA A 26 -13.09 0.50 -0.84
N PHE A 27 -13.06 -0.13 -2.02
CA PHE A 27 -14.07 -1.13 -2.42
C PHE A 27 -13.72 -2.53 -1.91
N PHE A 28 -12.42 -2.84 -1.86
CA PHE A 28 -11.92 -4.13 -1.40
C PHE A 28 -12.29 -4.41 0.06
N ILE A 29 -12.19 -3.42 0.95
CA ILE A 29 -12.47 -3.58 2.38
C ILE A 29 -13.90 -4.08 2.67
N PRO A 30 -14.98 -3.39 2.26
CA PRO A 30 -16.34 -3.82 2.55
C PRO A 30 -16.69 -5.15 1.86
N LYS A 31 -16.16 -5.42 0.65
CA LYS A 31 -16.33 -6.71 -0.02
C LYS A 31 -15.64 -7.85 0.73
N ALA A 32 -14.41 -7.65 1.19
CA ALA A 32 -13.64 -8.65 1.93
C ALA A 32 -14.31 -9.00 3.26
N TYR A 33 -14.84 -8.00 3.99
CA TYR A 33 -15.65 -8.25 5.18
C TYR A 33 -16.93 -9.03 4.87
N GLY A 34 -17.65 -8.65 3.80
CA GLY A 34 -18.84 -9.37 3.36
C GLY A 34 -18.58 -10.83 3.03
N THR A 35 -17.49 -11.12 2.29
CA THR A 35 -17.08 -12.49 1.96
C THR A 35 -16.58 -13.28 3.17
N SER A 36 -15.91 -12.61 4.12
CA SER A 36 -15.47 -13.24 5.37
C SER A 36 -16.67 -13.67 6.21
N ILE A 37 -17.68 -12.81 6.36
CA ILE A 37 -18.89 -13.11 7.13
C ILE A 37 -19.69 -14.23 6.45
N SER A 38 -19.81 -14.22 5.12
CA SER A 38 -20.57 -15.24 4.39
C SER A 38 -19.91 -16.62 4.41
N MET A 39 -18.57 -16.71 4.43
CA MET A 39 -17.86 -18.00 4.39
C MET A 39 -17.41 -18.52 5.75
N THR A 40 -17.08 -17.65 6.71
CA THR A 40 -16.51 -18.04 8.02
C THR A 40 -17.40 -17.67 9.21
N GLY A 41 -18.55 -17.02 8.97
CA GLY A 41 -19.49 -16.61 10.02
C GLY A 41 -19.03 -15.40 10.85
N GLY A 42 -17.87 -14.81 10.55
CA GLY A 42 -17.34 -13.65 11.26
C GLY A 42 -16.28 -12.86 10.48
N PRO A 43 -15.86 -11.69 10.99
CA PRO A 43 -14.91 -10.80 10.32
C PRO A 43 -13.43 -11.20 10.52
N ALA A 44 -13.14 -12.23 11.31
CA ALA A 44 -11.78 -12.60 11.70
C ALA A 44 -10.88 -12.93 10.50
N ALA A 45 -11.40 -13.63 9.48
CA ALA A 45 -10.60 -13.97 8.30
C ALA A 45 -10.20 -12.72 7.48
N ALA A 46 -11.09 -11.73 7.35
CA ALA A 46 -10.75 -10.44 6.74
C ALA A 46 -9.66 -9.69 7.53
N LEU A 47 -9.76 -9.68 8.87
CA LEU A 47 -8.77 -9.02 9.74
C LEU A 47 -7.38 -9.64 9.62
N TRP A 48 -7.28 -10.97 9.58
CA TRP A 48 -6.01 -11.67 9.34
C TRP A 48 -5.42 -11.32 7.97
N CYS A 49 -6.26 -11.19 6.94
CA CYS A 49 -5.81 -10.80 5.60
C CYS A 49 -5.23 -9.37 5.59
N PHE A 50 -5.89 -8.42 6.24
CA PHE A 50 -5.36 -7.05 6.37
C PHE A 50 -4.07 -7.01 7.20
N LEU A 51 -3.98 -7.81 8.27
CA LEU A 51 -2.76 -7.90 9.08
C LEU A 51 -1.56 -8.37 8.24
N ILE A 52 -1.75 -9.42 7.43
CA ILE A 52 -0.69 -9.92 6.52
C ILE A 52 -0.27 -8.82 5.54
N PHE A 53 -1.24 -8.09 4.95
CA PHE A 53 -0.94 -6.98 4.06
C PHE A 53 -0.09 -5.89 4.74
N TYR A 54 -0.43 -5.50 5.97
CA TYR A 54 0.37 -4.52 6.72
C TYR A 54 1.79 -5.02 7.02
N ILE A 55 1.97 -6.30 7.35
CA ILE A 55 3.30 -6.90 7.55
C ILE A 55 4.12 -6.82 6.26
N VAL A 56 3.51 -7.11 5.10
CA VAL A 56 4.18 -6.96 3.80
C VAL A 56 4.61 -5.52 3.56
N CYS A 57 3.74 -4.54 3.81
CA CYS A 57 4.10 -3.12 3.70
C CYS A 57 5.28 -2.75 4.61
N LEU A 58 5.29 -3.24 5.85
CA LEU A 58 6.38 -3.00 6.79
C LEU A 58 7.70 -3.59 6.30
N VAL A 59 7.69 -4.81 5.75
CA VAL A 59 8.88 -5.46 5.19
C VAL A 59 9.42 -4.67 4.00
N ILE A 60 8.54 -4.18 3.11
CA ILE A 60 8.93 -3.32 1.99
C ILE A 60 9.57 -2.03 2.51
N THR A 61 8.91 -1.30 3.41
CA THR A 61 9.47 -0.06 3.97
C THR A 61 10.81 -0.31 4.66
N TRP A 62 10.92 -1.39 5.44
CA TRP A 62 12.16 -1.73 6.13
C TRP A 62 13.31 -2.06 5.18
N THR A 63 13.04 -2.80 4.11
CA THR A 63 14.06 -3.20 3.12
C THR A 63 14.55 -2.02 2.28
N PHE A 64 13.67 -1.08 1.91
CA PHE A 64 14.03 0.06 1.06
C PHE A 64 14.54 1.28 1.82
N TYR A 65 14.06 1.53 3.05
CA TYR A 65 14.36 2.76 3.78
C TYR A 65 15.15 2.55 5.08
N THR A 66 14.78 1.57 5.91
CA THR A 66 15.29 1.49 7.29
C THR A 66 16.55 0.63 7.47
N ARG A 67 16.80 -0.37 6.60
CA ARG A 67 17.93 -1.29 6.79
C ARG A 67 19.29 -0.58 6.65
N ARG A 68 20.32 -1.06 7.37
CA ARG A 68 21.68 -0.45 7.38
C ARG A 68 22.38 -0.37 6.02
N ASN A 69 21.94 -1.17 5.04
CA ASN A 69 22.37 -1.13 3.64
C ASN A 69 21.18 -0.78 2.72
N ALA A 70 20.33 0.15 3.12
CA ALA A 70 19.20 0.60 2.33
C ALA A 70 19.70 1.37 1.08
N PRO A 71 19.10 1.17 -0.11
CA PRO A 71 19.47 1.91 -1.32
C PRO A 71 19.25 3.42 -1.19
N VAL A 72 18.28 3.82 -0.37
CA VAL A 72 17.90 5.21 -0.10
C VAL A 72 17.76 5.41 1.41
N PRO A 73 18.88 5.61 2.13
CA PRO A 73 18.83 5.89 3.56
C PRO A 73 18.14 7.23 3.79
N CYS A 74 17.18 7.24 4.72
CA CYS A 74 16.50 8.44 5.20
C CYS A 74 17.37 9.25 6.17
#